data_AF-A0A162QG93-F1
#
_entry.id   AF-A0A162QG93-F1
#
_cell.length_a   1.000
_cell.length_b   1.000
_cell.length_c   1.000
_cell.angle_alpha   90.00
_cell.angle_beta   90.00
_cell.angle_gamma   90.00
#
_symmetry.space_group_name_H-M   'P 1'
#
loop_
_entity.id
_entity.type
_entity.pdbx_description
1 polymer ?
#
loop_
_entity_poly.entity_id
_entity_poly.type
_entity_poly.pdbx_seq_one_letter_code
_entity_poly.pdbx_strand_id
1 'polypeptide(L)'
;MDFQDFETCKKCSRRGKCKNACKNFINSEQQVEIDRGFWLSGLRVDMARQVEGDRKTEEFNQMRNNLLNKINIEQTIQYATEENGFREAKVIQKTENFIAIRRENSRYVSVINFLDIYTRDVAVTNY
;
A
#
# COMPACT_ATOMS: atom_id res chain seq x y z
N MET A 1 23.11 -21.36 22.40
CA MET A 1 22.11 -22.36 21.97
C MET A 1 22.83 -23.69 21.99
N ASP A 2 22.57 -24.51 23.00
CA ASP A 2 23.29 -25.78 23.17
C ASP A 2 22.67 -26.85 22.26
N PHE A 3 23.49 -27.39 21.36
CA PHE A 3 23.04 -28.35 20.35
C PHE A 3 22.64 -29.68 21.01
N GLN A 4 21.35 -30.04 20.95
CA GLN A 4 20.88 -31.36 21.35
C GLN A 4 21.22 -32.40 20.30
N ASP A 5 21.79 -33.53 20.72
CA ASP A 5 22.15 -34.62 19.82
C ASP A 5 20.90 -35.32 19.26
N PHE A 6 20.94 -35.63 17.95
CA PHE A 6 20.01 -36.54 17.31
C PHE A 6 19.93 -37.89 18.04
N GLU A 7 18.76 -38.53 18.09
CA GLU A 7 18.60 -39.86 18.70
C GLU A 7 19.55 -40.92 18.14
N THR A 8 19.86 -40.84 16.84
CA THR A 8 20.83 -41.71 16.18
C THR A 8 22.26 -41.47 16.68
N CYS A 9 22.60 -40.23 17.02
CA CYS A 9 23.88 -39.89 17.68
C CYS A 9 23.91 -40.39 19.14
N LYS A 10 22.78 -40.33 19.86
CA LYS A 10 22.64 -40.90 21.22
C LYS A 10 22.87 -42.42 21.22
N LYS A 11 22.37 -43.13 20.21
CA LYS A 11 22.53 -44.59 20.05
C LYS A 11 23.92 -45.03 19.57
N CYS A 12 24.62 -44.18 18.80
CA CYS A 12 25.90 -44.53 18.19
C CYS A 12 27.11 -44.31 19.13
N SER A 13 26.98 -43.47 20.17
CA SER A 13 28.01 -43.16 21.18
C SER A 13 29.40 -42.70 20.65
N ARG A 14 29.53 -42.45 19.34
CA ARG A 14 30.78 -42.03 18.67
C ARG A 14 30.88 -40.51 18.53
N ARG A 15 30.48 -39.78 19.57
CA ARG A 15 30.54 -38.30 19.60
C ARG A 15 31.99 -37.86 19.36
N GLY A 16 32.22 -37.00 18.36
CA GLY A 16 33.56 -36.52 17.95
C GLY A 16 34.36 -37.45 17.02
N LYS A 17 33.95 -38.71 16.81
CA LYS A 17 34.62 -39.68 15.90
C LYS A 17 33.73 -40.16 14.75
N CYS A 18 32.48 -39.69 14.70
CA CYS A 18 31.54 -40.03 13.65
C CYS A 18 31.96 -39.37 12.33
N LYS A 19 32.18 -40.19 11.29
CA LYS A 19 32.49 -39.70 9.92
C LYS A 19 31.28 -39.05 9.24
N ASN A 20 30.06 -39.32 9.70
CA ASN A 20 28.86 -38.69 9.16
C ASN A 20 28.81 -37.23 9.61
N ALA A 21 28.45 -36.33 8.69
CA ALA A 21 28.33 -34.90 8.94
C ALA A 21 27.10 -34.52 9.79
N CYS A 22 26.69 -35.37 10.74
CA CYS A 22 25.52 -35.16 11.60
C CYS A 22 25.57 -33.84 12.38
N LYS A 23 26.77 -33.28 12.58
CA LYS A 23 27.01 -31.95 13.16
C LYS A 23 26.55 -30.77 12.27
N ASN A 24 26.25 -31.02 11.00
CA ASN A 24 25.85 -30.03 10.01
C ASN A 24 24.35 -30.08 9.65
N PHE A 25 23.61 -31.05 10.19
CA PHE A 25 22.18 -31.20 9.92
C PHE A 25 21.38 -30.68 11.12
N ILE A 26 20.34 -29.90 10.84
CA ILE A 26 19.30 -29.54 11.80
C ILE A 26 18.28 -30.68 11.89
N ASN A 27 17.76 -30.95 13.07
CA ASN A 27 16.77 -32.01 13.25
C ASN A 27 15.38 -31.58 12.75
N SER A 28 14.45 -32.54 12.60
CA SER A 28 13.13 -32.27 12.05
C SER A 28 12.33 -31.23 12.85
N GLU A 29 12.50 -31.18 14.18
CA GLU A 29 11.83 -30.20 15.03
C GLU A 29 12.39 -28.79 14.78
N GLN A 30 13.72 -28.66 14.65
CA GLN A 30 14.41 -27.41 14.32
C GLN A 30 14.05 -26.91 12.92
N GLN A 31 13.93 -27.81 11.94
CA GLN A 31 13.46 -27.46 10.60
C GLN A 31 12.03 -26.92 10.65
N VAL A 32 11.14 -27.56 11.41
CA VAL A 32 9.75 -27.10 11.60
C VAL A 32 9.69 -25.72 12.26
N GLU A 33 10.56 -25.41 13.22
CA GLU A 33 10.64 -24.07 13.82
C GLU A 33 11.11 -23.00 12.83
N ILE A 34 12.13 -23.30 12.02
CA ILE A 34 12.64 -22.39 10.97
C ILE A 34 11.56 -22.15 9.92
N ASP A 35 10.92 -23.22 9.44
CA ASP A 35 9.85 -23.14 8.45
C ASP A 35 8.68 -22.32 9.00
N ARG A 36 8.25 -22.58 10.24
CA ARG A 36 7.21 -21.80 10.91
C ARG A 36 7.60 -20.32 11.01
N GLY A 37 8.84 -20.00 11.38
CA GLY A 37 9.34 -18.63 11.43
C GLY A 37 9.30 -17.93 10.08
N PHE A 38 9.75 -18.62 9.02
CA PHE A 38 9.72 -18.13 7.65
C PHE A 38 8.28 -17.84 7.19
N TRP A 39 7.36 -18.81 7.33
CA TRP A 39 5.96 -18.64 6.95
C TRP A 39 5.25 -17.53 7.74
N LEU A 40 5.45 -17.46 9.05
CA LEU A 40 4.87 -16.41 9.88
C LEU A 40 5.41 -15.02 9.50
N SER A 41 6.70 -14.91 9.16
CA SER A 41 7.27 -13.64 8.70
C SER A 41 6.66 -13.19 7.37
N GLY A 42 6.48 -14.11 6.41
CA GLY A 42 5.82 -13.81 5.13
C GLY A 42 4.38 -13.35 5.32
N LEU A 43 3.60 -14.10 6.12
CA LEU A 43 2.22 -13.75 6.44
C LEU A 43 2.10 -12.37 7.13
N ARG A 44 3.04 -12.02 8.01
CA ARG A 44 3.06 -10.69 8.65
C ARG A 44 3.34 -9.58 7.65
N VAL A 45 4.24 -9.80 6.69
CA VAL A 45 4.54 -8.83 5.62
C VAL A 45 3.31 -8.63 4.73
N ASP A 46 2.65 -9.71 4.34
CA ASP A 46 1.46 -9.63 3.50
C ASP A 46 0.29 -8.96 4.23
N MET A 47 0.07 -9.30 5.50
CA MET A 47 -0.92 -8.63 6.35
C MET A 47 -0.61 -7.13 6.51
N ALA A 48 0.66 -6.76 6.71
CA ALA A 48 1.05 -5.35 6.82
C ALA A 48 0.80 -4.60 5.50
N ARG A 49 1.08 -5.22 4.35
CA ARG A 49 0.78 -4.65 3.02
C ARG A 49 -0.71 -4.48 2.80
N GLN A 50 -1.52 -5.45 3.21
CA GLN A 50 -2.98 -5.35 3.13
C GLN A 50 -3.50 -4.19 3.97
N VAL A 51 -3.09 -4.11 5.25
CA VAL A 51 -3.48 -3.02 6.15
C VAL A 51 -3.10 -1.66 5.57
N GLU A 52 -1.91 -1.54 4.98
CA GLU A 52 -1.48 -0.31 4.33
C GLU A 52 -2.31 0.01 3.07
N GLY A 53 -2.68 -1.00 2.29
CA GLY A 53 -3.59 -0.84 1.14
C GLY A 53 -4.99 -0.38 1.56
N ASP A 54 -5.55 -0.98 2.60
CA ASP A 54 -6.84 -0.60 3.17
C ASP A 54 -6.79 0.84 3.71
N ARG A 55 -5.70 1.20 4.41
CA ARG A 55 -5.47 2.56 4.92
C ARG A 55 -5.46 3.61 3.79
N LYS A 56 -4.72 3.35 2.70
CA LYS A 56 -4.69 4.26 1.54
C LYS A 56 -6.03 4.38 0.84
N THR A 57 -6.78 3.28 0.76
CA THR A 57 -8.14 3.28 0.19
C THR A 57 -9.08 4.14 1.03
N GLU A 58 -9.00 4.04 2.35
CA GLU A 58 -9.78 4.86 3.28
C GLU A 58 -9.42 6.34 3.17
N GLU A 59 -8.13 6.69 3.14
CA GLU A 59 -7.68 8.08 2.92
C GLU A 59 -8.19 8.67 1.61
N PHE A 60 -8.12 7.89 0.52
CA PHE A 60 -8.65 8.29 -0.78
C PHE A 60 -10.16 8.57 -0.71
N ASN A 61 -10.92 7.66 -0.10
CA ASN A 61 -12.37 7.80 0.06
C ASN A 61 -12.73 9.03 0.90
N GLN A 62 -12.01 9.27 2.00
CA GLN A 62 -12.21 10.45 2.85
C GLN A 62 -11.95 11.75 2.09
N MET A 63 -10.82 11.84 1.38
CA MET A 63 -10.47 12.99 0.55
C MET A 63 -11.54 13.24 -0.53
N ARG A 64 -11.93 12.20 -1.25
CA ARG A 64 -12.98 12.27 -2.28
C ARG A 64 -14.30 12.79 -1.70
N ASN A 65 -14.78 12.18 -0.61
CA ASN A 65 -16.06 12.54 -0.01
C ASN A 65 -16.04 13.99 0.50
N ASN A 66 -14.92 14.42 1.10
CA ASN A 66 -14.74 15.81 1.53
C ASN A 66 -14.83 16.78 0.36
N LEU A 67 -14.20 16.48 -0.78
CA LEU A 67 -14.30 17.33 -1.98
C LEU A 67 -15.72 17.35 -2.54
N LEU A 68 -16.37 16.19 -2.67
CA LEU A 68 -17.74 16.09 -3.20
C LEU A 68 -18.78 16.85 -2.37
N ASN A 69 -18.56 16.89 -1.06
CA ASN A 69 -19.43 17.60 -0.11
C ASN A 69 -19.22 19.12 -0.14
N LYS A 70 -18.00 19.59 -0.44
CA LYS A 70 -17.70 21.02 -0.47
C LYS A 70 -17.96 21.65 -1.84
N ILE A 71 -17.69 20.92 -2.90
CA ILE A 71 -17.84 21.41 -4.28
C ILE A 71 -19.29 21.31 -4.75
N ASN A 72 -19.81 22.43 -5.21
CA ASN A 72 -21.13 22.54 -5.82
C ASN A 72 -21.05 22.70 -7.34
N ILE A 73 -22.12 22.28 -8.02
CA ILE A 73 -22.29 22.57 -9.44
C ILE A 73 -22.47 24.08 -9.60
N GLU A 74 -21.96 24.64 -10.69
CA GLU A 74 -21.84 26.07 -10.99
C GLU A 74 -20.89 26.86 -10.08
N GLN A 75 -20.16 26.20 -9.18
CA GLN A 75 -19.14 26.86 -8.35
C GLN A 75 -17.85 27.08 -9.13
N THR A 76 -17.22 28.25 -8.93
CA THR A 76 -15.86 28.50 -9.41
C THR A 76 -14.85 27.91 -8.44
N ILE A 77 -13.94 27.10 -8.96
CA ILE A 77 -12.82 26.51 -8.23
C ILE A 77 -11.49 26.94 -8.83
N GLN A 78 -10.45 26.94 -8.00
CA GLN A 78 -9.08 27.04 -8.47
C GLN A 78 -8.44 25.66 -8.46
N TYR A 79 -7.77 25.32 -9.55
CA TYR A 79 -7.01 24.09 -9.67
C TYR A 79 -5.63 24.36 -10.30
N ALA A 80 -4.63 23.57 -9.93
CA ALA A 80 -3.30 23.63 -10.50
C ALA A 80 -2.83 22.24 -10.90
N THR A 81 -2.08 22.16 -11.99
CA THR A 81 -1.30 20.99 -12.38
C THR A 81 0.17 21.37 -12.40
N GLU A 82 1.08 20.40 -12.32
CA GLU A 82 2.54 20.67 -12.31
C GLU A 82 2.99 21.59 -13.46
N GLU A 83 2.44 21.39 -14.66
CA GLU A 83 2.83 22.12 -15.87
C GLU A 83 2.27 23.55 -15.99
N ASN A 84 1.17 23.87 -15.29
CA ASN A 84 0.28 24.93 -15.75
C ASN A 84 -0.17 25.95 -14.68
N GLY A 85 0.33 25.80 -13.45
CA GLY A 85 0.02 26.70 -12.33
C GLY A 85 -1.47 26.77 -11.99
N PHE A 86 -1.87 27.71 -11.13
CA PHE A 86 -3.27 27.87 -10.73
C PHE A 86 -4.12 28.46 -11.86
N ARG A 87 -5.30 27.86 -12.05
CA ARG A 87 -6.31 28.22 -13.05
C ARG A 87 -7.69 28.19 -12.42
N GLU A 88 -8.55 29.07 -12.89
CA GLU A 88 -9.96 29.11 -12.47
C GLU A 88 -10.84 28.38 -13.46
N ALA A 89 -11.81 27.63 -12.95
CA ALA A 89 -12.83 26.99 -13.75
C ALA A 89 -14.13 26.80 -12.97
N LYS A 90 -15.23 26.79 -13.70
CA LYS A 90 -16.56 26.52 -13.15
C LYS A 90 -16.83 25.03 -13.18
N VAL A 91 -17.29 24.47 -12.08
CA VAL A 91 -17.73 23.08 -12.00
C VAL A 91 -19.06 22.95 -12.71
N ILE A 92 -19.14 22.07 -13.69
CA ILE A 92 -20.37 21.83 -14.47
C ILE A 92 -21.01 20.49 -14.13
N GLN A 93 -20.24 19.55 -13.59
CA GLN A 93 -20.73 18.24 -13.17
C GLN A 93 -19.83 17.66 -12.08
N LYS A 94 -20.44 16.93 -11.14
CA LYS A 94 -19.74 16.10 -10.16
C LYS A 94 -20.21 14.66 -10.25
N THR A 95 -19.28 13.73 -10.18
CA THR A 95 -19.51 12.28 -10.15
C THR A 95 -18.69 11.67 -9.02
N GLU A 96 -18.85 10.37 -8.75
CA GLU A 96 -18.03 9.70 -7.74
C GLU A 96 -16.55 9.56 -8.12
N ASN A 97 -16.17 9.76 -9.38
CA ASN A 97 -14.81 9.50 -9.84
C ASN A 97 -14.08 10.78 -10.28
N PHE A 98 -14.83 11.81 -10.68
CA PHE A 98 -14.26 13.03 -11.20
C PHE A 98 -15.20 14.23 -11.07
N ILE A 99 -14.62 15.42 -11.23
CA ILE A 99 -15.34 16.67 -11.47
C ILE A 99 -15.09 17.16 -12.89
N ALA A 100 -16.14 17.54 -13.59
CA ALA A 100 -16.03 18.19 -14.89
C ALA A 100 -16.07 19.70 -14.70
N ILE A 101 -15.16 20.39 -15.37
CA ILE A 101 -14.94 21.82 -15.24
C ILE A 101 -14.92 22.50 -16.60
N ARG A 102 -15.32 23.76 -16.63
CA ARG A 102 -15.23 24.62 -17.81
C ARG A 102 -14.62 25.96 -17.41
N ARG A 103 -13.53 26.34 -18.08
CA ARG A 103 -12.93 27.67 -17.88
C ARG A 103 -13.84 28.74 -18.48
N GLU A 104 -13.84 29.93 -17.89
CA GLU A 104 -14.77 31.03 -18.21
C GLU A 104 -14.77 31.43 -19.70
N ASN A 105 -13.62 31.27 -20.38
CA ASN A 105 -13.45 31.58 -21.80
C ASN A 105 -13.21 30.35 -22.70
N SER A 106 -13.50 29.14 -22.21
CA SER A 106 -13.30 27.89 -22.95
C SER A 106 -14.63 27.28 -23.38
N ARG A 107 -14.72 26.88 -24.65
CA ARG A 107 -15.80 26.00 -25.13
C ARG A 107 -15.58 24.53 -24.76
N TYR A 108 -14.36 24.20 -24.34
CA TYR A 108 -13.97 22.84 -23.97
C TYR A 108 -14.18 22.58 -22.49
N VAL A 109 -14.72 21.39 -22.21
CA VAL A 109 -14.82 20.81 -20.88
C VAL A 109 -13.55 20.04 -20.58
N SER A 110 -13.05 20.18 -19.37
CA SER A 110 -11.96 19.36 -18.84
C SER A 110 -12.44 18.56 -17.64
N VAL A 111 -11.73 17.49 -17.31
CA VAL A 111 -12.06 16.60 -16.21
C VAL A 111 -10.88 16.60 -15.23
N ILE A 112 -11.17 16.65 -13.94
CA ILE A 112 -10.19 16.41 -12.87
C ILE A 112 -10.59 15.11 -12.17
N ASN A 113 -9.73 14.11 -12.24
CA ASN A 113 -9.92 12.85 -11.54
C ASN A 113 -9.54 13.01 -10.07
N PHE A 114 -10.32 12.41 -9.16
CA PHE A 114 -9.95 12.43 -7.74
C PHE A 114 -8.63 11.69 -7.48
N LEU A 115 -8.29 10.70 -8.31
CA LEU A 115 -7.01 10.01 -8.20
C LEU A 115 -5.84 10.97 -8.42
N ASP A 116 -5.91 11.83 -9.42
CA ASP A 116 -4.88 12.83 -9.72
C ASP A 116 -4.72 13.86 -8.57
N ILE A 117 -5.81 14.12 -7.85
CA ILE A 117 -5.77 14.95 -6.63
C ILE A 117 -5.09 14.20 -5.48
N TYR A 118 -5.38 12.91 -5.32
CA TYR A 118 -4.77 12.07 -4.28
C TYR A 118 -3.25 11.90 -4.49
N THR A 119 -2.83 11.68 -5.73
CA THR A 119 -1.42 11.55 -6.12
C THR A 119 -0.70 12.90 -6.17
N ARG A 120 -1.43 14.01 -6.00
CA ARG A 120 -0.94 15.40 -5.99
C ARG A 120 -0.48 15.93 -7.35
N ASP A 121 -0.84 15.25 -8.43
CA ASP A 121 -0.65 15.74 -9.79
C ASP A 121 -1.55 16.96 -10.06
N VAL A 122 -2.67 17.04 -9.34
CA VAL A 122 -3.60 18.17 -9.35
C VAL A 122 -3.88 18.68 -7.94
N ALA A 123 -3.71 19.98 -7.72
CA ALA A 123 -4.17 20.65 -6.51
C ALA A 123 -5.49 21.38 -6.77
N VAL A 124 -6.46 21.30 -5.85
CA VAL A 124 -7.71 22.06 -5.91
C VAL A 124 -7.86 22.88 -4.62
N THR A 125 -7.82 24.20 -4.75
CA THR A 125 -7.70 25.12 -3.61
C THR A 125 -8.59 26.35 -3.80
N ASN A 126 -9.89 26.16 -3.72
CA ASN A 126 -10.94 27.17 -3.46
C ASN A 126 -12.26 26.49 -3.79
N TYR A 127 -12.95 26.02 -2.75
CA TYR A 127 -14.26 25.38 -2.80
C TYR A 127 -15.04 25.78 -1.54
#